data_AF-A0AB38B4U4-F1
#
_entry.id   AF-A0AB38B4U4-F1
#
_cell.length_a   1.000
_cell.length_b   1.000
_cell.length_c   1.000
_cell.angle_alpha   90.00
_cell.angle_beta   90.00
_cell.angle_gamma   90.00
#
_symmetry.space_group_name_H-M   'P 1'
#
loop_
_entity.id
_entity.type
_entity.pdbx_description
1 polymer ?
#
loop_
_entity_poly.entity_id
_entity_poly.type
_entity_poly.pdbx_seq_one_letter_code
_entity_poly.pdbx_strand_id
1 'polypeptide(L)'
;MSSSSPDEHAPPTESAAAEGTPSADEAAETQAALIDLATSVALLPQTPPAEGEEERPEGTISLPVIEQDGNRYVPVFTTEDALLAAGGEPDAALCLPVVELAANWPADDLWMAVNPSTEEGLVLPPDLVRALPVFSRRNGQSEQPGRAEGYGEGAGES
;
A
#
# COMPACT_ATOMS: atom_id res chain seq x y z
N MET A 1 -34.33 -58.07 -4.70
CA MET A 1 -34.81 -57.06 -3.73
C MET A 1 -33.73 -57.01 -2.65
N SER A 2 -32.89 -55.99 -2.48
CA SER A 2 -32.98 -54.57 -2.80
C SER A 2 -31.60 -54.01 -3.15
N SER A 3 -31.58 -53.01 -4.04
CA SER A 3 -30.43 -52.16 -4.32
C SER A 3 -30.26 -51.15 -3.19
N SER A 4 -29.04 -51.00 -2.66
CA SER A 4 -28.61 -49.75 -2.04
C SER A 4 -27.26 -49.40 -2.64
N SER A 5 -27.33 -48.56 -3.68
CA SER A 5 -26.19 -47.86 -4.24
C SER A 5 -25.54 -46.99 -3.16
N PRO A 6 -24.21 -46.93 -3.05
CA PRO A 6 -23.55 -45.78 -2.46
C PRO A 6 -23.51 -44.70 -3.54
N ASP A 7 -24.57 -43.90 -3.62
CA ASP A 7 -24.49 -42.57 -4.23
C ASP A 7 -24.10 -41.63 -3.09
N GLU A 8 -22.93 -40.99 -3.19
CA GLU A 8 -22.48 -39.75 -2.52
C GLU A 8 -20.93 -39.64 -2.60
N HIS A 9 -20.33 -40.04 -3.72
CA HIS A 9 -18.94 -39.68 -4.03
C HIS A 9 -18.82 -39.17 -5.46
N ALA A 10 -19.23 -37.92 -5.69
CA ALA A 10 -18.38 -36.87 -6.28
C ALA A 10 -19.21 -35.68 -6.80
N PRO A 11 -18.78 -34.43 -6.55
CA PRO A 11 -19.33 -33.22 -7.18
C PRO A 11 -18.91 -33.18 -8.66
N PRO A 12 -19.71 -32.59 -9.57
CA PRO A 12 -19.26 -31.33 -10.18
C PRO A 12 -20.43 -30.48 -10.71
N THR A 13 -20.83 -29.46 -9.98
CA THR A 13 -21.62 -28.33 -10.50
C THR A 13 -21.21 -27.16 -9.64
N GLU A 14 -20.16 -26.43 -10.02
CA GLU A 14 -20.26 -25.25 -10.88
C GLU A 14 -18.89 -25.03 -11.55
N SER A 15 -18.76 -25.33 -12.84
CA SER A 15 -18.50 -24.32 -13.88
C SER A 15 -17.92 -22.99 -13.39
N ALA A 16 -16.59 -22.92 -13.42
CA ALA A 16 -15.81 -21.85 -14.04
C ALA A 16 -16.22 -20.40 -13.73
N ALA A 17 -15.54 -19.79 -12.74
CA ALA A 17 -15.03 -18.41 -12.67
C ALA A 17 -15.05 -17.89 -11.22
N ALA A 18 -14.31 -18.55 -10.32
CA ALA A 18 -13.94 -17.95 -9.04
C ALA A 18 -12.42 -17.77 -9.01
N GLU A 19 -11.89 -17.11 -10.04
CA GLU A 19 -10.54 -16.58 -9.99
C GLU A 19 -10.57 -15.35 -9.08
N GLY A 20 -10.19 -15.55 -7.81
CA GLY A 20 -9.48 -14.54 -7.03
C GLY A 20 -10.28 -13.39 -6.44
N THR A 21 -11.55 -13.55 -6.05
CA THR A 21 -12.12 -12.58 -5.08
C THR A 21 -11.50 -12.86 -3.70
N PRO A 22 -10.66 -11.96 -3.15
CA PRO A 22 -10.13 -12.16 -1.81
C PRO A 22 -11.29 -12.31 -0.83
N SER A 23 -11.14 -13.23 0.13
CA SER A 23 -12.08 -13.37 1.24
C SER A 23 -12.29 -12.02 1.92
N ALA A 24 -13.45 -11.78 2.54
CA ALA A 24 -13.72 -10.52 3.22
C ALA A 24 -12.64 -10.16 4.26
N ASP A 25 -12.05 -11.17 4.89
CA ASP A 25 -10.94 -11.04 5.84
C ASP A 25 -9.64 -10.57 5.16
N GLU A 26 -9.21 -11.26 4.09
CA GLU A 26 -8.07 -10.88 3.24
C GLU A 26 -8.20 -9.46 2.67
N ALA A 27 -9.40 -9.08 2.24
CA ALA A 27 -9.68 -7.75 1.73
C ALA A 27 -9.58 -6.68 2.83
N ALA A 28 -9.98 -7.01 4.06
CA ALA A 28 -9.83 -6.12 5.21
C ALA A 28 -8.36 -6.00 5.64
N GLU A 29 -7.60 -7.10 5.63
CA GLU A 29 -6.17 -7.11 5.93
C GLU A 29 -5.37 -6.33 4.87
N THR A 30 -5.65 -6.57 3.58
CA THR A 30 -5.08 -5.79 2.47
C THR A 30 -5.40 -4.30 2.62
N GLN A 31 -6.65 -3.96 2.98
CA GLN A 31 -7.02 -2.57 3.21
C GLN A 31 -6.26 -1.97 4.39
N ALA A 32 -6.09 -2.71 5.48
CA ALA A 32 -5.30 -2.27 6.63
C ALA A 32 -3.83 -2.03 6.26
N ALA A 33 -3.22 -2.93 5.49
CA ALA A 33 -1.86 -2.78 4.98
C ALA A 33 -1.72 -1.55 4.05
N LEU A 34 -2.71 -1.29 3.18
CA LEU A 34 -2.71 -0.10 2.33
C LEU A 34 -2.87 1.20 3.13
N ILE A 35 -3.69 1.19 4.19
CA ILE A 35 -3.86 2.35 5.09
C ILE A 35 -2.56 2.62 5.84
N ASP A 36 -1.95 1.58 6.41
CA ASP A 36 -0.66 1.68 7.10
C ASP A 36 0.41 2.26 6.17
N LEU A 37 0.56 1.66 4.99
CA LEU A 37 1.47 2.12 3.94
C LEU A 37 1.21 3.58 3.57
N ALA A 38 -0.04 3.97 3.36
CA ALA A 38 -0.38 5.34 2.98
C ALA A 38 -0.11 6.37 4.10
N THR A 39 -0.04 5.95 5.36
CA THR A 39 0.40 6.78 6.49
C THR A 39 1.90 6.69 6.78
N SER A 40 2.58 5.76 6.11
CA SER A 40 4.00 5.52 6.27
C SER A 40 4.86 6.48 5.44
N VAL A 41 6.16 6.46 5.68
CA VAL A 41 7.15 7.29 4.97
C VAL A 41 7.82 6.45 3.89
N ALA A 42 7.88 7.03 2.68
CA ALA A 42 8.62 6.51 1.54
C ALA A 42 10.05 7.07 1.54
N LEU A 43 11.00 6.18 1.33
CA LEU A 43 12.40 6.43 1.03
C LEU A 43 12.62 6.11 -0.44
N LEU A 44 12.95 7.12 -1.23
CA LEU A 44 13.27 6.96 -2.65
C LEU A 44 14.78 7.02 -2.85
N PRO A 45 15.41 6.01 -3.48
CA PRO A 45 16.80 6.10 -3.87
C PRO A 45 16.94 7.21 -4.92
N GLN A 46 17.72 8.25 -4.61
CA GLN A 46 17.99 9.27 -5.61
C GLN A 46 19.09 8.79 -6.55
N THR A 47 18.77 8.72 -7.84
CA THR A 47 19.80 8.58 -8.86
C THR A 47 20.31 9.98 -9.19
N PRO A 48 21.62 10.24 -9.16
CA PRO A 48 22.13 11.52 -9.60
C PRO A 48 21.65 11.78 -11.04
N PRO A 49 21.22 13.01 -11.36
CA PRO A 49 20.86 13.34 -12.74
C PRO A 49 22.05 13.01 -13.65
N ALA A 50 21.77 12.38 -14.79
CA ALA A 50 22.79 12.12 -15.79
C ALA A 50 23.45 13.45 -16.20
N GLU A 51 24.78 13.45 -16.35
CA GLU A 51 25.55 14.65 -16.74
C GLU A 51 24.96 15.26 -18.03
N GLY A 52 24.33 16.43 -17.91
CA GLY A 52 23.68 17.14 -19.03
C GLY A 52 22.16 17.32 -18.92
N GLU A 53 21.51 16.77 -17.91
CA GLU A 53 20.10 17.08 -17.60
C GLU A 53 20.01 18.42 -16.86
N GLU A 54 19.12 19.32 -17.32
CA GLU A 54 18.94 20.66 -16.74
C GLU A 54 18.57 20.56 -15.25
N GLU A 55 19.21 21.40 -14.44
CA GLU A 55 19.02 21.51 -12.99
C GLU A 55 17.51 21.59 -12.70
N ARG A 56 16.95 20.49 -12.19
CA ARG A 56 15.50 20.31 -12.09
C ARG A 56 14.96 21.36 -11.10
N PRO A 57 13.84 22.05 -11.41
CA PRO A 57 13.35 23.13 -10.57
C PRO A 57 13.20 22.68 -9.12
N GLU A 58 13.68 23.52 -8.20
CA GLU A 58 13.66 23.30 -6.75
C GLU A 58 12.22 22.91 -6.32
N GLY A 59 12.06 21.68 -5.84
CA GLY A 59 10.75 21.11 -5.47
C GLY A 59 10.17 20.07 -6.42
N THR A 60 10.82 19.76 -7.55
CA THR A 60 10.41 18.65 -8.42
C THR A 60 11.08 17.35 -7.99
N ILE A 61 10.28 16.42 -7.45
CA ILE A 61 10.72 15.09 -7.05
C ILE A 61 11.00 14.26 -8.31
N SER A 62 12.24 13.87 -8.55
CA SER A 62 12.53 12.81 -9.52
C SER A 62 12.25 11.46 -8.93
N LEU A 63 11.40 10.72 -9.61
CA LEU A 63 11.14 9.33 -9.29
C LEU A 63 12.22 8.47 -9.94
N PRO A 64 12.91 7.61 -9.17
CA PRO A 64 13.80 6.60 -9.74
C PRO A 64 12.93 5.59 -10.49
N VAL A 65 13.03 5.55 -11.82
CA VAL A 65 12.29 4.57 -12.63
C VAL A 65 13.26 3.47 -13.06
N ILE A 66 12.97 2.23 -12.66
CA ILE A 66 13.66 1.03 -13.15
C ILE A 66 12.81 0.37 -14.22
N GLU A 67 13.41 0.05 -15.36
CA GLU A 67 12.76 -0.75 -16.40
C GLU A 67 13.12 -2.23 -16.19
N GLN A 68 12.12 -3.07 -15.90
CA GLN A 68 12.29 -4.51 -15.69
C GLN A 68 11.25 -5.27 -16.51
N ASP A 69 11.68 -6.26 -17.29
CA ASP A 69 10.80 -7.06 -18.17
C ASP A 69 9.88 -6.22 -19.08
N GLY A 70 10.30 -5.00 -19.44
CA GLY A 70 9.51 -4.07 -20.26
C GLY A 70 8.48 -3.24 -19.49
N ASN A 71 8.37 -3.42 -18.18
CA ASN A 71 7.56 -2.60 -17.28
C ASN A 71 8.41 -1.60 -16.51
N ARG A 72 7.80 -0.47 -16.15
CA ARG A 72 8.44 0.62 -15.43
C ARG A 72 7.99 0.62 -13.98
N TYR A 73 8.94 0.44 -13.08
CA TYR A 73 8.70 0.41 -11.65
C TYR A 73 9.45 1.53 -10.97
N VAL A 74 8.87 2.05 -9.88
CA VAL A 74 9.52 3.00 -8.99
C VAL A 74 9.73 2.28 -7.66
N PRO A 75 10.99 1.97 -7.30
CA PRO A 75 11.28 1.34 -6.03
C PRO A 75 11.11 2.37 -4.90
N VAL A 76 10.29 2.00 -3.93
CA VAL A 76 9.99 2.76 -2.72
C VAL A 76 10.36 1.89 -1.53
N PHE A 77 11.04 2.45 -0.55
CA PHE A 77 11.41 1.72 0.66
C PHE A 77 10.74 2.36 1.87
N THR A 78 10.33 1.56 2.86
CA THR A 78 9.80 2.11 4.12
C THR A 78 10.85 2.10 5.23
N THR A 79 11.99 1.44 5.00
CA THR A 79 13.11 1.35 5.95
C THR A 79 14.46 1.55 5.25
N GLU A 80 15.43 2.09 6.00
CA GLU A 80 16.80 2.30 5.49
C GLU A 80 17.51 0.97 5.18
N ASP A 81 17.20 -0.09 5.93
CA ASP A 81 17.76 -1.42 5.70
C ASP A 81 17.30 -2.01 4.35
N ALA A 82 16.02 -1.88 4.02
CA ALA A 82 15.49 -2.34 2.74
C ALA A 82 16.08 -1.54 1.56
N LEU A 83 16.29 -0.24 1.75
CA LEU A 83 16.98 0.62 0.77
C LEU A 83 18.44 0.18 0.56
N LEU A 84 19.18 -0.07 1.65
CA LEU A 84 20.57 -0.55 1.60
C LEU A 84 20.65 -1.93 0.95
N ALA A 85 19.71 -2.82 1.23
CA ALA A 85 19.62 -4.14 0.61
C ALA A 85 19.40 -4.06 -0.91
N ALA A 86 18.74 -3.02 -1.40
CA ALA A 86 18.60 -2.72 -2.82
C ALA A 86 19.84 -2.02 -3.44
N GLY A 87 20.84 -1.66 -2.62
CA GLY A 87 22.01 -0.90 -3.04
C GLY A 87 21.81 0.61 -3.11
N GLY A 88 20.74 1.13 -2.50
CA GLY A 88 20.50 2.58 -2.38
C GLY A 88 21.28 3.20 -1.21
N GLU A 89 21.56 4.50 -1.31
CA GLU A 89 22.22 5.26 -0.24
C GLU A 89 21.19 6.01 0.60
N PRO A 90 21.08 5.75 1.92
CA PRO A 90 20.10 6.42 2.79
C PRO A 90 20.37 7.93 2.96
N ASP A 91 21.64 8.35 2.91
CA ASP A 91 22.02 9.77 3.01
C ASP A 91 21.57 10.59 1.78
N ALA A 92 21.55 9.96 0.61
CA ALA A 92 21.04 10.55 -0.62
C ALA A 92 19.54 10.26 -0.84
N ALA A 93 18.91 9.44 0.00
CA ALA A 93 17.51 9.07 -0.18
C ALA A 93 16.58 10.22 0.16
N LEU A 94 15.51 10.36 -0.63
CA LEU A 94 14.47 11.33 -0.34
C LEU A 94 13.40 10.68 0.54
N CYS A 95 13.21 11.24 1.73
CA CYS A 95 12.19 10.84 2.68
C CYS A 95 10.94 11.71 2.51
N LEU A 96 9.80 11.11 2.17
CA LEU A 96 8.52 11.83 2.05
C LEU A 96 7.33 10.93 2.37
N PRO A 97 6.18 11.47 2.80
CA PRO A 97 5.00 10.65 3.06
C PRO A 97 4.55 9.90 1.80
N VAL A 98 4.23 8.61 1.93
CA VAL A 98 3.73 7.80 0.81
C VAL A 98 2.49 8.44 0.17
N VAL A 99 1.59 9.01 0.99
CA VAL A 99 0.41 9.74 0.53
C VAL A 99 0.74 10.95 -0.35
N GLU A 100 1.76 11.73 0.01
CA GLU A 100 2.16 12.91 -0.77
C GLU A 100 2.79 12.49 -2.10
N LEU A 101 3.62 11.44 -2.06
CA LEU A 101 4.22 10.82 -3.24
C LEU A 101 3.13 10.31 -4.21
N ALA A 102 2.15 9.57 -3.68
CA ALA A 102 1.03 9.05 -4.44
C ALA A 102 0.12 10.14 -5.01
N ALA A 103 -0.13 11.22 -4.26
CA ALA A 103 -0.95 12.34 -4.70
C ALA A 103 -0.31 13.12 -5.86
N ASN A 104 1.03 13.19 -5.90
CA ASN A 104 1.79 13.90 -6.94
C ASN A 104 2.31 12.95 -8.03
N TRP A 105 1.77 11.74 -8.15
CA TRP A 105 2.31 10.71 -9.05
C TRP A 105 2.17 11.12 -10.53
N PRO A 106 3.29 11.32 -11.25
CA PRO A 106 3.32 12.01 -12.55
C PRO A 106 2.80 11.14 -13.71
N ALA A 107 2.74 9.82 -13.57
CA ALA A 107 2.41 8.92 -14.66
C ALA A 107 1.50 7.75 -14.23
N ASP A 108 0.46 7.50 -15.01
CA ASP A 108 -0.52 6.42 -14.78
C ASP A 108 -0.07 5.04 -15.28
N ASP A 109 1.12 4.91 -15.88
CA ASP A 109 1.70 3.64 -16.33
C ASP A 109 2.89 3.20 -15.45
N LEU A 110 3.28 4.00 -14.45
CA LEU A 110 4.39 3.68 -13.53
C LEU A 110 3.90 2.88 -12.33
N TRP A 111 4.47 1.68 -12.18
CA TRP A 111 4.20 0.80 -11.04
C TRP A 111 5.05 1.22 -9.85
N MET A 112 4.58 0.95 -8.64
CA MET A 112 5.33 1.22 -7.41
C MET A 112 5.71 -0.11 -6.78
N ALA A 113 7.00 -0.30 -6.53
CA ALA A 113 7.51 -1.48 -5.84
C ALA A 113 7.94 -1.08 -4.42
N VAL A 114 7.16 -1.45 -3.42
CA VAL A 114 7.45 -1.19 -2.01
C VAL A 114 8.34 -2.30 -1.48
N ASN A 115 9.53 -1.96 -0.97
CA ASN A 115 10.52 -2.89 -0.44
C ASN A 115 10.76 -4.13 -1.33
N PRO A 116 11.05 -3.99 -2.64
CA PRO A 116 11.21 -5.14 -3.54
C PRO A 116 12.35 -6.09 -3.14
N SER A 117 13.27 -5.63 -2.29
CA SER A 117 14.41 -6.39 -1.78
C SER A 117 14.08 -7.19 -0.50
N THR A 118 12.87 -7.08 0.05
CA THR A 118 12.44 -7.82 1.25
C THR A 118 11.39 -8.88 0.91
N GLU A 119 11.19 -9.84 1.83
CA GLU A 119 10.14 -10.86 1.69
C GLU A 119 8.72 -10.27 1.73
N GLU A 120 8.56 -9.11 2.38
CA GLU A 120 7.31 -8.34 2.46
C GLU A 120 7.13 -7.38 1.27
N GLY A 121 7.97 -7.52 0.23
CA GLY A 121 7.93 -6.66 -0.94
C GLY A 121 6.57 -6.70 -1.64
N LEU A 122 5.99 -5.51 -1.84
CA LEU A 122 4.67 -5.36 -2.46
C LEU A 122 4.80 -4.57 -3.75
N VAL A 123 4.21 -5.09 -4.83
CA VAL A 123 4.11 -4.36 -6.10
C VAL A 123 2.69 -3.82 -6.26
N LEU A 124 2.59 -2.50 -6.32
CA LEU A 124 1.34 -1.77 -6.47
C LEU A 124 1.19 -1.28 -7.92
N PRO A 125 0.05 -1.57 -8.57
CA PRO A 125 -0.25 -1.00 -9.86
C PRO A 125 -0.50 0.51 -9.75
N PRO A 126 -0.30 1.28 -10.83
CA PRO A 126 -0.46 2.74 -10.84
C PRO A 126 -1.85 3.21 -10.37
N ASP A 127 -2.90 2.45 -10.69
CA ASP A 127 -4.26 2.74 -10.25
C ASP A 127 -4.39 2.72 -8.72
N LEU A 128 -3.79 1.72 -8.07
CA LEU A 128 -3.83 1.56 -6.62
C LEU A 128 -2.94 2.60 -5.93
N VAL A 129 -1.80 2.95 -6.52
CA VAL A 129 -0.93 4.04 -6.03
C VAL A 129 -1.72 5.34 -5.93
N ARG A 130 -2.45 5.72 -6.98
CA ARG A 130 -3.28 6.94 -6.97
C ARG A 130 -4.46 6.88 -6.01
N ALA A 131 -4.89 5.68 -5.64
CA ALA A 131 -5.93 5.50 -4.65
C ALA A 131 -5.40 5.61 -3.20
N LEU A 132 -4.09 5.46 -2.94
CA LEU A 132 -3.47 5.57 -1.60
C LEU A 132 -3.94 6.78 -0.76
N PRO A 133 -4.02 8.01 -1.31
CA PRO A 133 -4.48 9.18 -0.56
C PRO A 133 -5.93 9.07 -0.05
N VAL A 134 -6.77 8.28 -0.74
CA VAL A 134 -8.16 8.02 -0.31
C VAL A 134 -8.17 7.14 0.94
N PHE A 135 -7.25 6.18 1.04
CA PHE A 135 -7.16 5.26 2.18
C PHE A 135 -6.66 5.97 3.45
N SER A 136 -5.70 6.90 3.35
CA SER A 136 -5.23 7.69 4.51
C SER A 136 -6.36 8.48 5.18
N ARG A 137 -7.32 9.01 4.40
CA ARG A 137 -8.47 9.77 4.95
C ARG A 137 -9.41 8.90 5.79
N ARG A 138 -9.49 7.59 5.51
CA ARG A 138 -10.43 6.67 6.17
C ARG A 138 -10.01 6.32 7.60
N ASN A 139 -8.71 6.41 7.92
CA ASN A 139 -8.17 6.15 9.25
C ASN A 139 -8.61 7.22 10.29
N GLY A 140 -8.92 8.44 9.83
CA GLY A 140 -9.39 9.53 10.68
C GLY A 140 -10.85 9.44 11.14
N GLN A 141 -11.63 8.44 10.70
CA GLN A 141 -13.04 8.27 11.08
C GLN A 141 -13.29 7.20 12.17
N SER A 142 -12.26 6.49 12.64
CA SER A 142 -12.40 5.42 13.65
C SER A 142 -12.20 5.90 15.10
N GLU A 143 -11.79 7.14 15.33
CA GLU A 143 -11.61 7.68 16.69
C GLU A 143 -12.60 8.81 17.00
N GLN A 144 -13.86 8.44 17.17
CA GLN A 144 -14.71 9.18 18.11
C GLN A 144 -15.53 8.21 18.99
N PRO A 145 -14.89 7.49 19.93
CA PRO A 145 -15.61 6.96 21.07
C PRO A 145 -16.09 8.15 21.93
N GLY A 146 -17.40 8.38 21.94
CA GLY A 146 -18.18 9.02 22.99
C GLY A 146 -17.56 10.21 23.73
N ARG A 147 -17.66 11.42 23.16
CA ARG A 147 -17.50 12.68 23.89
C ARG A 147 -18.87 13.25 24.27
N ALA A 148 -19.54 12.57 25.18
CA ALA A 148 -20.65 13.01 26.03
C ALA A 148 -21.00 11.74 26.83
N GLU A 149 -21.03 11.69 28.16
CA GLU A 149 -21.64 12.65 29.06
C GLU A 149 -20.89 12.62 30.40
N GLY A 150 -20.31 13.76 30.78
CA GLY A 150 -20.11 14.05 32.19
C GLY A 150 -21.46 14.36 32.79
N TYR A 151 -22.05 13.42 33.52
CA TYR A 151 -23.05 13.72 34.53
C TYR A 151 -22.38 13.69 35.89
N GLY A 152 -21.93 14.86 36.33
CA GLY A 152 -21.76 15.15 37.73
C GLY A 152 -23.13 15.40 38.33
N GLU A 153 -23.57 14.52 39.22
CA GLU A 153 -24.68 14.75 40.16
C GLU A 153 -24.41 13.76 41.29
N GLY A 154 -24.22 14.11 42.55
CA GLY A 154 -24.29 15.35 43.30
C GLY A 154 -24.10 14.87 44.74
N ALA A 155 -23.10 15.40 45.44
CA ALA A 155 -23.06 15.26 46.88
C ALA A 155 -24.27 15.97 47.49
N GLY A 156 -24.88 15.38 48.53
CA GLY A 156 -25.65 16.14 49.50
C GLY A 156 -26.96 15.50 49.95
N GLU A 157 -26.98 15.17 51.25
CA GLU A 157 -28.11 15.41 52.19
C GLU A 157 -29.35 14.50 52.04
N SER A 158 -29.90 13.84 53.06
CA SER A 158 -29.74 13.78 54.51
C SER A 158 -30.24 12.43 55.02
#